data_AF-A0AAE0Q0S9-F1
#
_entry.id   AF-A0AAE0Q0S9-F1
#
_cell.length_a   1.000
_cell.length_b   1.000
_cell.length_c   1.000
_cell.angle_alpha   90.00
_cell.angle_beta   90.00
_cell.angle_gamma   90.00
#
_symmetry.space_group_name_H-M   'P 1'
#
loop_
_entity.id
_entity.type
_entity.pdbx_description
1 polymer ?
#
loop_
_entity_poly.entity_id
_entity_poly.type
_entity_poly.pdbx_seq_one_letter_code
_entity_poly.pdbx_strand_id
1 'polypeptide(L)'
;MKIKRQKHAKKAISFYKYNFGFREPFQIMIDGTFCQAALKNKIQIKEQLPKYFMGEVQLCTTKCALKELETLSKDLYGAKLILQRFQIRKCKHKEPVPASQCLLSMVGQTNAHHYFVATQDRELTTALTEVPGVPLIYIVLNTMVLDKPSVCSLKYVEAVQLGELVSPHQQQSLQSLKAEQGLSKDGEERRGKKRKRKSSNPNPLSCLKKKKKSMPQQPKTDREKKKRSRHRKRSSAGPSVSVNPDPSSAQS
;
A
#
# COMPACT_ATOMS: atom_id res chain seq x y z
N MET A 1 -2.02 -13.92 -2.77
CA MET A 1 -1.52 -13.31 -1.51
C MET A 1 -1.06 -11.85 -1.65
N LYS A 2 -0.29 -11.45 -2.68
CA LYS A 2 0.25 -10.07 -2.85
C LYS A 2 -0.82 -8.95 -2.82
N ILE A 3 -1.97 -9.15 -3.47
CA ILE A 3 -3.05 -8.16 -3.55
C ILE A 3 -3.64 -7.83 -2.16
N LYS A 4 -3.81 -8.83 -1.28
CA LYS A 4 -4.33 -8.60 0.08
C LYS A 4 -3.37 -7.73 0.91
N ARG A 5 -2.05 -7.97 0.78
CA ARG A 5 -1.01 -7.19 1.47
C ARG A 5 -1.00 -5.73 1.04
N GLN A 6 -1.08 -5.47 -0.27
CA GLN A 6 -1.18 -4.11 -0.80
C GLN A 6 -2.47 -3.42 -0.36
N LYS A 7 -3.60 -4.15 -0.33
CA LYS A 7 -4.87 -3.62 0.19
C LYS A 7 -4.77 -3.19 1.66
N HIS A 8 -4.10 -3.98 2.51
CA HIS A 8 -3.87 -3.60 3.91
C HIS A 8 -2.96 -2.38 4.03
N ALA A 9 -1.85 -2.34 3.29
CA ALA A 9 -0.96 -1.19 3.27
C ALA A 9 -1.70 0.08 2.85
N LYS A 10 -2.47 0.02 1.75
CA LYS A 10 -3.28 1.14 1.27
C LYS A 10 -4.26 1.63 2.33
N LYS A 11 -4.94 0.71 3.04
CA LYS A 11 -5.86 1.07 4.13
C LYS A 11 -5.13 1.78 5.28
N ALA A 12 -3.99 1.27 5.70
CA ALA A 12 -3.18 1.86 6.77
C ALA A 12 -2.62 3.23 6.36
N ILE A 13 -2.04 3.35 5.17
CA ILE A 13 -1.54 4.63 4.63
C ILE A 13 -2.68 5.65 4.54
N SER A 14 -3.84 5.27 4.00
CA SER A 14 -5.02 6.15 3.96
C SER A 14 -5.41 6.63 5.36
N PHE A 15 -5.42 5.75 6.37
CA PHE A 15 -5.70 6.15 7.75
C PHE A 15 -4.74 7.24 8.25
N TYR A 16 -3.43 7.10 8.00
CA TYR A 16 -2.45 8.10 8.42
C TYR A 16 -2.52 9.39 7.59
N LYS A 17 -2.84 9.31 6.29
CA LYS A 17 -3.07 10.50 5.45
C LYS A 17 -4.24 11.34 5.96
N TYR A 18 -5.37 10.71 6.26
CA TYR A 18 -6.59 11.43 6.63
C TYR A 18 -6.58 11.95 8.06
N ASN A 19 -6.05 11.17 9.01
CA ASN A 19 -6.14 11.52 10.43
C ASN A 19 -4.90 12.24 10.97
N PHE A 20 -3.73 11.96 10.39
CA PHE A 20 -2.44 12.49 10.87
C PHE A 20 -1.73 13.35 9.82
N GLY A 21 -2.36 13.64 8.67
CA GLY A 21 -1.84 14.59 7.69
C GLY A 21 -0.60 14.11 6.90
N PHE A 22 -0.33 12.81 6.85
CA PHE A 22 0.81 12.27 6.09
C PHE A 22 0.72 12.60 4.60
N ARG A 23 1.86 12.94 3.99
CA ARG A 23 1.96 13.31 2.57
C ARG A 23 3.15 12.62 1.90
N GLU A 24 3.08 12.54 0.58
CA GLU A 24 4.20 12.08 -0.24
C GLU A 24 5.19 13.24 -0.45
N PRO A 25 6.51 12.97 -0.53
CA PRO A 25 7.14 11.65 -0.38
C PRO A 25 7.14 11.14 1.07
N PHE A 26 6.76 9.88 1.28
CA PHE A 26 6.69 9.31 2.62
C PHE A 26 8.08 9.12 3.20
N GLN A 27 8.33 9.72 4.35
CA GLN A 27 9.62 9.65 5.02
C GLN A 27 9.69 8.40 5.88
N ILE A 28 10.62 7.49 5.58
CA ILE A 28 10.79 6.25 6.32
C ILE A 28 12.14 6.29 7.02
N MET A 29 12.13 6.32 8.36
CA MET A 29 13.31 6.17 9.20
C MET A 29 13.63 4.69 9.33
N ILE A 30 14.86 4.32 8.96
CA ILE A 30 15.35 2.94 8.98
C ILE A 30 16.50 2.83 9.98
N ASP A 31 16.48 1.77 10.79
CA ASP A 31 17.54 1.41 11.73
C ASP A 31 18.43 0.26 11.20
N GLY A 32 19.47 -0.06 11.96
CA GLY A 32 20.37 -1.15 11.63
C GLY A 32 19.73 -2.53 11.68
N THR A 33 18.80 -2.75 12.62
CA THR A 33 18.13 -4.05 12.81
C THR A 33 17.28 -4.42 11.60
N PHE A 34 16.57 -3.45 11.02
CA PHE A 34 15.78 -3.64 9.81
C PHE A 34 16.68 -3.90 8.59
N CYS A 35 17.79 -3.16 8.45
CA CYS A 35 18.77 -3.41 7.39
C CYS A 35 19.39 -4.81 7.48
N GLN A 36 19.72 -5.27 8.69
CA GLN A 36 20.25 -6.61 8.90
C GLN A 36 19.22 -7.69 8.53
N ALA A 37 17.97 -7.50 8.93
CA ALA A 37 16.88 -8.41 8.54
C ALA A 37 16.63 -8.41 7.03
N ALA A 38 16.75 -7.25 6.37
CA ALA A 38 16.64 -7.16 4.91
C ALA A 38 17.76 -7.91 4.20
N LEU A 39 19.00 -7.79 4.70
CA LEU A 39 20.15 -8.49 4.16
C LEU A 39 19.99 -10.01 4.31
N LYS A 40 19.60 -10.49 5.50
CA LYS A 40 19.34 -11.92 5.75
C LYS A 40 18.29 -12.51 4.81
N ASN A 41 17.22 -11.76 4.54
CA ASN A 41 16.12 -12.20 3.69
C ASN A 41 16.27 -11.79 2.21
N LYS A 42 17.41 -11.22 1.81
CA LYS A 42 17.71 -10.77 0.44
C LYS A 42 16.66 -9.78 -0.11
N ILE A 43 16.19 -8.88 0.74
CA ILE A 43 15.17 -7.87 0.41
C ILE A 43 15.85 -6.56 -0.03
N GLN A 44 15.53 -6.12 -1.25
CA GLN A 44 15.99 -4.84 -1.76
C GLN A 44 15.06 -3.70 -1.32
N ILE A 45 15.41 -3.05 -0.21
CA ILE A 45 14.60 -2.01 0.44
C ILE A 45 14.22 -0.88 -0.53
N LYS A 46 15.21 -0.30 -1.24
CA LYS A 46 15.04 0.86 -2.15
C LYS A 46 14.04 0.61 -3.28
N GLU A 47 13.97 -0.61 -3.79
CA GLU A 47 13.05 -0.96 -4.88
C GLU A 47 11.68 -1.42 -4.38
N GLN A 48 11.65 -2.17 -3.28
CA GLN A 48 10.44 -2.82 -2.82
C GLN A 48 9.53 -1.88 -2.01
N LEU A 49 10.08 -0.92 -1.25
CA LEU A 49 9.27 0.02 -0.45
C LEU A 49 8.38 0.91 -1.33
N PRO A 50 8.88 1.61 -2.36
CA PRO A 50 8.03 2.41 -3.25
C PRO A 50 6.93 1.57 -3.92
N LYS A 51 7.28 0.38 -4.40
CA LYS A 51 6.31 -0.57 -4.99
C LYS A 51 5.23 -1.03 -4.00
N TYR A 52 5.58 -1.12 -2.72
CA TYR A 52 4.66 -1.52 -1.66
C TYR A 52 3.76 -0.38 -1.20
N PHE A 53 4.30 0.83 -1.09
CA PHE A 53 3.57 2.06 -0.72
C PHE A 53 2.71 2.61 -1.86
N MET A 54 2.99 2.22 -3.11
CA MET A 54 2.31 2.72 -4.30
C MET A 54 2.41 4.25 -4.43
N GLY A 55 3.55 4.82 -4.03
CA GLY A 55 3.79 6.26 -3.99
C GLY A 55 5.26 6.55 -3.78
N GLU A 56 5.61 7.83 -3.72
CA GLU A 56 6.99 8.26 -3.53
C GLU A 56 7.43 8.07 -2.08
N VAL A 57 8.65 7.58 -1.89
CA VAL A 57 9.21 7.22 -0.59
C VAL A 57 10.61 7.79 -0.48
N GLN A 58 10.89 8.44 0.64
CA GLN A 58 12.18 8.97 1.02
C GLN A 58 12.74 8.15 2.18
N LEU A 59 13.74 7.32 1.87
CA LEU A 59 14.43 6.50 2.86
C LEU A 59 15.47 7.34 3.60
N CYS A 60 15.41 7.32 4.92
CA CYS A 60 16.31 8.10 5.75
C CYS A 60 16.76 7.34 7.00
N THR A 61 17.87 7.78 7.58
CA THR A 61 18.46 7.24 8.80
C THR A 61 19.13 8.36 9.61
N THR A 62 19.74 8.05 10.75
CA THR A 62 20.41 9.02 11.61
C THR A 62 21.90 8.72 11.72
N LYS A 63 22.70 9.74 12.08
CA LYS A 63 24.13 9.55 12.38
C LYS A 63 24.35 8.61 13.56
N CYS A 64 23.45 8.64 14.55
CA CYS A 64 23.48 7.74 15.70
C CYS A 64 23.35 6.27 15.27
N ALA A 65 22.39 5.95 14.39
CA ALA A 65 22.21 4.58 13.89
C ALA A 65 23.41 4.07 13.08
N LEU A 66 24.05 4.94 12.30
CA LEU A 66 25.28 4.59 11.57
C LEU A 66 26.45 4.30 12.52
N LYS A 67 26.62 5.11 13.57
CA LYS A 67 27.69 4.93 14.57
C LYS A 67 27.46 3.74 15.50
N GLU A 68 26.20 3.44 15.81
CA GLU A 68 25.84 2.21 16.53
C GLU A 68 26.32 0.99 15.74
N LEU A 69 25.97 0.89 14.46
CA LEU A 69 26.43 -0.20 13.59
C LEU A 69 27.94 -0.26 13.36
N GLU A 70 28.65 0.86 13.54
CA GLU A 70 30.12 0.89 13.51
C GLU A 70 30.75 0.30 14.76
N THR A 71 30.08 0.49 15.89
CA THR A 71 30.53 0.01 17.19
C THR A 71 30.19 -1.47 17.36
N LEU A 72 29.05 -1.90 16.81
CA LEU A 72 28.67 -3.30 16.77
C LEU A 72 29.47 -4.05 15.69
N SER A 73 29.74 -5.33 15.93
CA SER A 73 30.74 -6.16 15.27
C SER A 73 30.80 -6.09 13.72
N LYS A 74 31.93 -6.59 13.17
CA LYS A 74 32.16 -6.70 11.72
C LYS A 74 31.05 -7.45 10.97
N ASP A 75 30.28 -8.29 11.65
CA ASP A 75 29.17 -9.06 11.05
C ASP A 75 28.01 -8.19 10.58
N LEU A 76 27.87 -6.97 11.13
CA LEU A 76 26.84 -6.01 10.73
C LEU A 76 27.31 -5.01 9.65
N TYR A 77 28.51 -5.20 9.10
CA TYR A 77 29.08 -4.33 8.07
C TYR A 77 28.18 -4.22 6.82
N GLY A 78 27.54 -5.33 6.43
CA GLY A 78 26.59 -5.34 5.31
C GLY A 78 25.36 -4.46 5.56
N ALA A 79 24.80 -4.48 6.78
CA ALA A 79 23.70 -3.62 7.16
C ALA A 79 24.12 -2.13 7.16
N LYS A 80 25.33 -1.83 7.67
CA LYS A 80 25.91 -0.49 7.64
C LYS A 80 26.02 0.07 6.22
N LEU A 81 26.55 -0.72 5.28
CA LEU A 81 26.68 -0.34 3.87
C LEU A 81 25.34 0.01 3.22
N ILE A 82 24.28 -0.74 3.56
CA ILE A 82 22.93 -0.45 3.06
C ILE A 82 22.42 0.85 3.68
N LEU A 83 22.56 1.00 5.00
CA LEU A 83 22.06 2.14 5.75
C LEU A 83 22.71 3.46 5.32
N GLN A 84 24.02 3.44 5.01
CA GLN A 84 24.78 4.60 4.53
C GLN A 84 24.28 5.16 3.19
N ARG A 85 23.56 4.36 2.38
CA ARG A 85 23.00 4.82 1.10
C ARG A 85 21.73 5.64 1.27
N PHE A 86 21.13 5.65 2.45
CA PHE A 86 19.91 6.41 2.73
C PHE A 86 20.23 7.82 3.19
N GLN A 87 19.24 8.72 3.09
CA GLN A 87 19.46 10.11 3.45
C GLN A 87 19.66 10.26 4.97
N ILE A 88 20.72 10.96 5.37
CA ILE A 88 21.00 11.19 6.78
C ILE A 88 20.18 12.38 7.29
N ARG A 89 19.29 12.14 8.25
CA ARG A 89 18.60 13.16 9.04
C ARG A 89 19.48 13.58 10.22
N LYS A 90 19.56 14.90 10.44
CA LYS A 90 20.29 15.47 11.57
C LYS A 90 19.46 15.29 12.84
N CYS A 91 20.00 14.52 13.78
CA CYS A 91 19.46 14.39 15.14
C CYS A 91 20.03 15.47 16.06
N LYS A 92 19.37 15.70 17.21
CA LYS A 92 19.77 16.71 18.19
C LYS A 92 20.94 16.29 19.10
N HIS A 93 21.37 15.03 19.03
CA HIS A 93 22.44 14.50 19.88
C HIS A 93 23.82 14.98 19.42
N LYS A 94 24.60 15.54 20.35
CA LYS A 94 26.01 15.89 20.13
C LYS A 94 26.88 14.64 20.08
N GLU A 95 26.67 13.76 21.04
CA GLU A 95 27.32 12.46 21.14
C GLU A 95 26.42 11.35 20.60
N PRO A 96 26.99 10.26 20.06
CA PRO A 96 26.21 9.16 19.51
C PRO A 96 25.50 8.41 20.64
N VAL A 97 24.17 8.43 20.62
CA VAL A 97 23.32 7.60 21.48
C VAL A 97 22.86 6.34 20.73
N PRO A 98 22.34 5.31 21.41
CA PRO A 98 21.73 4.15 20.76
C PRO A 98 20.66 4.55 19.73
N ALA A 99 20.52 3.78 18.65
CA ALA A 99 19.61 4.12 17.57
C ALA A 99 18.15 4.17 18.04
N SER A 100 17.75 3.28 18.94
CA SER A 100 16.40 3.24 19.52
C SER A 100 16.04 4.56 20.19
N GLN A 101 16.90 5.04 21.10
CA GLN A 101 16.73 6.34 21.77
C GLN A 101 16.75 7.50 20.77
N CYS A 102 17.63 7.42 19.77
CA CYS A 102 17.70 8.45 18.74
C CYS A 102 16.41 8.55 17.91
N LEU A 103 15.85 7.42 17.51
CA LEU A 103 14.61 7.36 16.72
C LEU A 103 13.41 7.85 17.53
N LEU A 104 13.30 7.46 18.80
CA LEU A 104 12.27 7.97 19.71
C LEU A 104 12.35 9.50 19.85
N SER A 105 13.56 10.04 20.05
CA SER A 105 13.78 11.48 20.14
C SER A 105 13.44 12.23 18.84
N MET A 106 13.68 11.61 17.68
CA MET A 106 13.34 12.19 16.37
C MET A 106 11.84 12.19 16.08
N VAL A 107 11.13 11.15 16.50
CA VAL A 107 9.67 11.05 16.38
C VAL A 107 8.97 11.99 17.37
N GLY A 108 9.46 12.06 18.61
CA GLY A 108 8.86 12.85 19.68
C GLY A 108 7.47 12.34 20.09
N GLN A 109 6.67 13.20 20.72
CA GLN A 109 5.37 12.82 21.28
C GLN A 109 4.22 12.81 20.28
N THR A 110 4.34 13.53 19.15
CA THR A 110 3.25 13.73 18.19
C THR A 110 3.63 13.38 16.76
N ASN A 111 4.86 12.90 16.52
CA ASN A 111 5.38 12.62 15.19
C ASN A 111 5.19 13.80 14.20
N ALA A 112 5.59 15.00 14.60
CA ALA A 112 5.37 16.23 13.83
C ALA A 112 5.97 16.20 12.40
N HIS A 113 6.99 15.37 12.18
CA HIS A 113 7.65 15.21 10.88
C HIS A 113 7.05 14.09 10.02
N HIS A 114 6.02 13.39 10.52
CA HIS A 114 5.30 12.32 9.83
C HIS A 114 6.23 11.20 9.35
N TYR A 115 7.09 10.72 10.25
CA TYR A 115 7.96 9.59 9.97
C TYR A 115 7.18 8.27 10.05
N PHE A 116 7.38 7.41 9.07
CA PHE A 116 7.25 5.97 9.24
C PHE A 116 8.53 5.44 9.86
N VAL A 117 8.45 4.46 10.74
CA VAL A 117 9.63 3.82 11.32
C VAL A 117 9.70 2.36 10.89
N ALA A 118 10.84 1.97 10.35
CA ALA A 118 11.15 0.60 9.95
C ALA A 118 12.21 0.04 10.89
N THR A 119 11.81 -0.92 11.73
CA THR A 119 12.66 -1.51 12.78
C THR A 119 12.29 -2.97 13.01
N GLN A 120 13.21 -3.75 13.57
CA GLN A 120 12.94 -5.09 14.10
C GLN A 120 13.19 -5.15 15.62
N ASP A 121 13.51 -4.02 16.25
CA ASP A 121 13.67 -3.90 17.70
C ASP A 121 12.29 -3.84 18.38
N ARG A 122 12.07 -4.77 19.31
CA ARG A 122 10.81 -4.90 20.06
C ARG A 122 10.64 -3.82 21.11
N GLU A 123 11.71 -3.39 21.76
CA GLU A 123 11.64 -2.36 22.80
C GLU A 123 11.30 -1.01 22.19
N LEU A 124 12.00 -0.66 21.10
CA LEU A 124 11.69 0.52 20.30
C LEU A 124 10.25 0.48 19.75
N THR A 125 9.81 -0.68 19.28
CA THR A 125 8.44 -0.87 18.80
C THR A 125 7.41 -0.53 19.87
N THR A 126 7.54 -1.10 21.08
CA THR A 126 6.62 -0.85 22.19
C THR A 126 6.55 0.66 22.50
N ALA A 127 7.71 1.30 22.66
CA ALA A 127 7.77 2.74 22.93
C ALA A 127 7.15 3.59 21.81
N LEU A 128 7.35 3.24 20.53
CA LEU A 128 6.73 3.95 19.41
C LEU A 128 5.22 3.72 19.30
N THR A 129 4.70 2.57 19.75
CA THR A 129 3.26 2.31 19.71
C THR A 129 2.46 3.14 20.71
N GLU A 130 3.10 3.63 21.78
CA GLU A 130 2.54 4.56 22.75
C GLU A 130 2.37 5.97 22.17
N VAL A 131 3.15 6.31 21.14
CA VAL A 131 3.06 7.59 20.44
C VAL A 131 1.97 7.50 19.36
N PRO A 132 0.94 8.39 19.38
CA PRO A 132 -0.08 8.40 18.35
C PRO A 132 0.51 8.87 17.01
N GLY A 133 0.05 8.27 15.91
CA GLY A 133 0.43 8.71 14.56
C GLY A 133 1.79 8.20 14.08
N VAL A 134 2.31 7.10 14.66
CA VAL A 134 3.56 6.47 14.22
C VAL A 134 3.28 5.16 13.49
N PRO A 135 3.42 5.11 12.16
CA PRO A 135 3.31 3.86 11.41
C PRO A 135 4.61 3.05 11.50
N LEU A 136 4.46 1.74 11.75
CA LEU A 136 5.58 0.81 11.92
C LEU A 136 5.68 -0.18 10.76
N ILE A 137 6.91 -0.43 10.29
CA ILE A 137 7.22 -1.35 9.19
C ILE A 137 8.16 -2.44 9.68
N TYR A 138 7.78 -3.69 9.43
CA TYR A 138 8.56 -4.87 9.82
C TYR A 138 8.94 -5.70 8.61
N ILE A 139 9.92 -6.57 8.79
CA ILE A 139 10.20 -7.68 7.86
C ILE A 139 9.69 -8.97 8.52
N VAL A 140 8.69 -9.58 7.88
CA VAL A 140 8.17 -10.89 8.26
C VAL A 140 8.51 -11.88 7.17
N LEU A 141 9.34 -12.87 7.50
CA LEU A 141 9.94 -13.81 6.55
C LEU A 141 10.64 -13.02 5.43
N ASN A 142 10.24 -13.22 4.17
CA ASN A 142 10.85 -12.58 3.01
C ASN A 142 10.07 -11.34 2.52
N THR A 143 9.24 -10.73 3.36
CA THR A 143 8.40 -9.59 2.94
C THR A 143 8.34 -8.47 3.97
N MET A 144 8.36 -7.22 3.48
CA MET A 144 8.06 -6.05 4.30
C MET A 144 6.55 -5.88 4.47
N VAL A 145 6.14 -5.54 5.70
CA VAL A 145 4.74 -5.38 6.10
C VAL A 145 4.59 -4.08 6.88
N LEU A 146 3.67 -3.23 6.45
CA LEU A 146 3.21 -2.08 7.22
C LEU A 146 2.16 -2.57 8.21
N ASP A 147 2.38 -2.27 9.49
CA ASP A 147 1.49 -2.69 10.55
C ASP A 147 0.17 -1.91 10.53
N LYS A 148 -0.83 -2.46 11.21
CA LYS A 148 -2.09 -1.76 11.47
C LYS A 148 -1.83 -0.56 12.40
N PRO A 149 -2.68 0.47 12.36
CA PRO A 149 -2.59 1.56 13.32
C PRO A 149 -2.58 1.07 14.76
N SER A 150 -1.70 1.67 15.58
CA SER A 150 -1.60 1.32 16.99
C SER A 150 -2.90 1.64 17.72
N VAL A 151 -3.16 0.94 18.83
CA VAL A 151 -4.33 1.20 19.68
C VAL A 151 -4.32 2.65 20.18
N CYS A 152 -3.15 3.19 20.51
CA CYS A 152 -3.00 4.60 20.87
C CYS A 152 -3.43 5.53 19.72
N SER A 153 -2.97 5.27 18.49
CA SER A 153 -3.37 6.07 17.32
C SER A 153 -4.87 6.01 17.06
N LEU A 154 -5.51 4.85 17.23
CA LEU A 154 -6.95 4.71 17.06
C LEU A 154 -7.72 5.51 18.12
N LYS A 155 -7.36 5.36 19.39
CA LYS A 155 -7.96 6.11 20.50
C LYS A 155 -7.80 7.62 20.34
N TYR A 156 -6.63 8.08 19.89
CA TYR A 156 -6.40 9.48 19.60
C TYR A 156 -7.36 10.00 18.54
N VAL A 157 -7.54 9.26 17.44
CA VAL A 157 -8.48 9.65 16.37
C VAL A 157 -9.92 9.66 16.85
N GLU A 158 -10.32 8.68 17.67
CA GLU A 158 -11.64 8.66 18.30
C GLU A 158 -11.87 9.87 19.20
N ALA A 159 -10.91 10.23 20.06
CA ALA A 159 -10.96 11.42 20.91
C ALA A 159 -11.01 12.73 20.10
N VAL A 160 -10.27 12.82 18.98
CA VAL A 160 -10.36 13.97 18.06
C VAL A 160 -11.78 14.06 17.46
N GLN A 161 -12.36 12.93 17.05
CA GLN A 161 -13.69 12.90 16.45
C GLN A 161 -14.80 13.26 17.45
N LEU A 162 -14.66 12.84 18.70
CA LEU A 162 -15.56 13.21 19.80
C LEU A 162 -15.41 14.68 20.24
N GLY A 163 -14.32 15.35 19.81
CA GLY A 163 -14.05 16.74 20.19
C GLY A 163 -13.45 16.90 21.59
N GLU A 164 -13.01 15.81 22.21
CA GLU A 164 -12.45 15.78 23.57
C GLU A 164 -11.09 16.48 23.66
N LEU A 165 -10.37 16.56 22.55
CA LEU A 165 -9.06 17.22 22.44
C LEU A 165 -9.17 18.73 22.18
N VAL A 166 -10.39 19.26 22.06
CA VAL A 166 -10.65 20.69 21.85
C VAL A 166 -11.01 21.32 23.19
N SER A 167 -10.32 22.40 23.58
CA SER A 167 -10.64 23.08 24.84
C SER A 167 -12.08 23.61 24.83
N PRO A 168 -12.75 23.73 26.00
CA PRO A 168 -14.12 24.24 26.08
C PRO A 168 -14.30 25.62 25.41
N HIS A 169 -13.30 26.49 25.52
CA HIS A 169 -13.29 27.79 24.85
C HIS A 169 -13.26 27.65 23.32
N GLN A 170 -12.39 26.79 22.79
CA GLN A 170 -12.34 26.52 21.36
C GLN A 170 -13.64 25.86 20.87
N GLN A 171 -14.28 25.03 21.68
CA GLN A 171 -15.59 24.45 21.34
C GLN A 171 -16.66 25.54 21.20
N GLN A 172 -16.68 26.52 22.11
CA GLN A 172 -17.58 27.68 22.02
C GLN A 172 -17.30 28.52 20.78
N SER A 173 -16.02 28.83 20.49
CA SER A 173 -15.64 29.55 19.25
C SER A 173 -16.03 28.77 17.98
N LEU A 174 -15.89 27.44 17.99
CA LEU A 174 -16.32 26.61 16.87
C LEU A 174 -17.84 26.58 16.72
N GLN A 175 -18.59 26.64 17.82
CA GLN A 175 -20.06 26.72 17.79
C GLN A 175 -20.53 28.07 17.24
N SER A 176 -19.93 29.18 17.66
CA SER A 176 -20.26 30.51 17.13
C SER A 176 -19.96 30.61 15.64
N LEU A 177 -18.76 30.18 15.21
CA LEU A 177 -18.39 30.16 13.79
C LEU A 177 -19.30 29.26 12.94
N LYS A 178 -19.72 28.10 13.47
CA LYS A 178 -20.69 27.24 12.79
C LYS A 178 -22.07 27.89 12.67
N ALA A 179 -22.51 28.64 13.68
CA ALA A 179 -23.76 29.37 13.63
C ALA A 179 -23.70 30.52 12.60
N GLU A 180 -22.62 31.30 12.59
CA GLU A 180 -22.38 32.36 11.61
C GLU A 180 -22.36 31.85 10.17
N GLN A 181 -21.77 30.67 9.94
CA GLN A 181 -21.73 30.04 8.63
C GLN A 181 -22.99 29.24 8.27
N GLY A 182 -24.03 29.25 9.11
CA GLY A 182 -25.28 28.52 8.86
C GLY A 182 -25.12 26.99 8.84
N LEU A 183 -24.10 26.46 9.51
CA LEU A 183 -23.77 25.04 9.67
C LEU A 183 -24.29 24.45 10.99
N SER A 184 -25.21 25.14 11.66
CA SER A 184 -25.89 24.65 12.86
C SER A 184 -26.66 23.35 12.56
N LYS A 185 -26.64 22.42 13.52
CA LYS A 185 -27.17 21.05 13.39
C LYS A 185 -28.67 20.98 13.13
N ASP A 186 -29.40 22.09 13.26
CA ASP A 186 -30.83 22.18 12.96
C ASP A 186 -31.16 22.00 11.45
N GLY A 187 -30.13 21.91 10.59
CA GLY A 187 -30.27 21.60 9.16
C GLY A 187 -30.11 20.12 8.76
N GLU A 188 -29.75 19.20 9.67
CA GLU A 188 -29.47 17.80 9.30
C GLU A 188 -30.70 16.98 8.89
N GLU A 189 -31.93 17.42 9.18
CA GLU A 189 -33.12 16.75 8.64
C GLU A 189 -33.30 16.94 7.12
N ARG A 190 -32.58 17.88 6.49
CA ARG A 190 -32.77 18.23 5.06
C ARG A 190 -31.69 17.73 4.11
N ARG A 191 -30.62 17.07 4.58
CA ARG A 191 -29.69 16.37 3.68
C ARG A 191 -30.29 15.02 3.30
N GLY A 192 -31.06 15.07 2.21
CA GLY A 192 -31.87 13.98 1.67
C GLY A 192 -31.29 12.60 1.94
N LYS A 193 -32.06 11.79 2.67
CA LYS A 193 -31.93 10.32 2.69
C LYS A 193 -31.61 9.88 1.27
N LYS A 194 -30.41 9.35 1.01
CA LYS A 194 -30.13 8.65 -0.24
C LYS A 194 -31.26 7.65 -0.39
N ARG A 195 -32.16 7.89 -1.34
CA ARG A 195 -33.23 6.96 -1.67
C ARG A 195 -32.56 5.60 -1.81
N LYS A 196 -32.90 4.65 -0.93
CA LYS A 196 -32.55 3.25 -1.16
C LYS A 196 -32.95 2.98 -2.60
N ARG A 197 -31.99 2.65 -3.47
CA ARG A 197 -32.31 2.22 -4.83
C ARG A 197 -33.32 1.09 -4.65
N LYS A 198 -34.57 1.32 -5.07
CA LYS A 198 -35.57 0.26 -5.15
C LYS A 198 -34.88 -0.90 -5.86
N SER A 199 -35.02 -2.10 -5.30
CA SER A 199 -34.48 -3.34 -5.88
C SER A 199 -34.71 -3.29 -7.39
N SER A 200 -33.61 -3.32 -8.14
CA SER A 200 -33.67 -3.23 -9.59
C SER A 200 -34.67 -4.26 -10.09
N ASN A 201 -35.74 -3.82 -10.75
CA ASN A 201 -36.43 -4.71 -11.67
C ASN A 201 -35.35 -5.27 -12.61
N PRO A 202 -35.40 -6.58 -12.93
CA PRO A 202 -34.38 -7.20 -13.76
C PRO A 202 -34.24 -6.43 -15.07
N ASN A 203 -32.99 -6.24 -15.49
CA ASN A 203 -32.62 -5.56 -16.73
C ASN A 203 -33.52 -6.06 -17.89
N PRO A 204 -34.24 -5.18 -18.60
CA PRO A 204 -35.22 -5.58 -19.63
C PRO A 204 -34.62 -6.38 -20.80
N LEU A 205 -33.28 -6.41 -20.95
CA LEU A 205 -32.57 -7.26 -21.92
C LEU A 205 -32.40 -8.72 -21.44
N SER A 206 -32.68 -9.02 -20.17
CA SER A 206 -32.50 -10.37 -19.58
C SER A 206 -33.75 -11.27 -19.67
N CYS A 207 -34.86 -10.76 -20.21
CA CYS A 207 -36.13 -11.49 -20.36
C CYS A 207 -36.48 -11.85 -21.81
N LEU A 208 -35.53 -11.78 -22.75
CA LEU A 208 -35.76 -12.33 -24.08
C LEU A 208 -35.54 -13.84 -24.06
N LYS A 209 -36.66 -14.58 -24.01
CA LYS A 209 -36.68 -16.03 -24.26
C LYS A 209 -36.01 -16.30 -25.60
N LYS A 210 -35.09 -17.26 -25.63
CA LYS A 210 -34.44 -17.74 -26.87
C LYS A 210 -35.53 -18.09 -27.88
N LYS A 211 -35.64 -17.34 -28.98
CA LYS A 211 -36.58 -17.65 -30.07
C LYS A 211 -36.29 -19.07 -30.56
N LYS A 212 -37.26 -19.98 -30.40
CA LYS A 212 -37.25 -21.27 -31.11
C LYS A 212 -37.36 -20.93 -32.60
N LYS A 213 -36.34 -21.27 -33.40
CA LYS A 213 -36.50 -21.32 -34.86
C LYS A 213 -37.53 -22.41 -35.16
N SER A 214 -38.63 -22.04 -35.79
CA SER A 214 -39.52 -22.99 -36.46
C SER A 214 -38.73 -23.63 -37.60
N MET A 215 -38.70 -24.96 -37.65
CA MET A 215 -38.19 -25.69 -38.80
C MET A 215 -39.21 -25.62 -39.94
N PRO A 216 -38.80 -25.33 -41.18
CA PRO A 216 -39.58 -25.69 -42.36
C PRO A 216 -39.61 -27.22 -42.51
N GLN A 217 -40.78 -27.76 -42.84
CA GLN A 217 -41.00 -29.17 -43.15
C GLN A 217 -40.08 -29.64 -44.29
N GLN A 218 -39.49 -30.83 -44.13
CA GLN A 218 -38.75 -31.53 -45.19
C GLN A 218 -39.70 -32.32 -46.10
N PRO A 219 -39.22 -32.71 -47.30
CA PRO A 219 -39.12 -34.16 -47.53
C PRO A 219 -37.73 -34.62 -48.02
N LYS A 220 -37.21 -35.59 -47.26
CA LYS A 220 -36.38 -36.78 -47.55
C LYS A 220 -35.48 -36.82 -48.80
N THR A 221 -34.19 -37.05 -48.58
CA THR A 221 -33.43 -38.26 -49.01
C THR A 221 -32.14 -38.40 -48.18
N ASP A 222 -31.47 -39.54 -48.37
CA ASP A 222 -30.84 -40.40 -47.38
C ASP A 222 -29.41 -40.05 -46.87
N ARG A 223 -29.09 -40.68 -45.74
CA ARG A 223 -27.77 -41.13 -45.24
C ARG A 223 -26.72 -40.19 -44.61
N GLU A 224 -26.45 -40.59 -43.37
CA GLU A 224 -25.16 -40.73 -42.66
C GLU A 224 -24.53 -39.56 -41.89
N LYS A 225 -24.42 -39.81 -40.57
CA LYS A 225 -23.84 -38.99 -39.51
C LYS A 225 -22.32 -38.88 -39.65
N LYS A 226 -21.75 -37.68 -39.42
CA LYS A 226 -20.45 -37.55 -38.72
C LYS A 226 -20.24 -36.16 -38.08
N LYS A 227 -19.71 -36.21 -36.86
CA LYS A 227 -19.36 -35.11 -35.92
C LYS A 227 -18.30 -34.15 -36.48
N ARG A 228 -18.41 -32.84 -36.22
CA ARG A 228 -17.28 -31.88 -36.12
C ARG A 228 -17.63 -30.77 -35.10
N SER A 229 -16.92 -30.65 -33.98
CA SER A 229 -15.54 -30.14 -33.77
C SER A 229 -15.50 -28.61 -33.71
N ARG A 230 -15.16 -28.07 -32.53
CA ARG A 230 -14.99 -26.64 -32.22
C ARG A 230 -13.83 -26.05 -33.02
N HIS A 231 -14.08 -25.00 -33.79
CA HIS A 231 -13.04 -24.30 -34.52
C HIS A 231 -12.48 -23.12 -33.70
N ARG A 232 -11.18 -23.19 -33.44
CA ARG A 232 -10.31 -22.15 -32.87
C ARG A 232 -9.82 -21.30 -34.04
N LYS A 233 -10.10 -20.00 -34.06
CA LYS A 233 -9.61 -19.08 -35.11
C LYS A 233 -8.08 -18.92 -35.01
N ARG A 234 -7.38 -19.11 -36.13
CA ARG A 234 -6.07 -18.50 -36.39
C ARG A 234 -5.97 -18.05 -37.85
N SER A 235 -5.50 -16.81 -37.97
CA SER A 235 -4.81 -16.10 -39.06
C SER A 235 -4.71 -16.75 -40.45
N SER A 236 -5.14 -15.96 -41.43
CA SER A 236 -4.88 -16.10 -42.86
C SER A 236 -3.43 -15.80 -43.23
N ALA A 237 -2.83 -16.68 -44.02
CA ALA A 237 -1.79 -16.35 -44.98
C ALA A 237 -2.04 -17.18 -46.24
N GLY A 238 -1.78 -16.59 -47.41
CA GLY A 238 -1.67 -17.30 -48.68
C GLY A 238 -1.05 -16.38 -49.73
N PRO A 239 -0.56 -16.89 -50.87
CA PRO A 239 -0.01 -18.23 -51.08
C PRO A 239 1.39 -18.22 -51.71
N SER A 240 1.98 -19.42 -51.63
CA SER A 240 3.15 -20.02 -52.28
C SER A 240 3.28 -19.82 -53.79
N VAL A 241 4.51 -19.95 -54.32
CA VAL A 241 4.93 -20.85 -55.45
C VAL A 241 6.47 -20.99 -55.38
N SER A 242 7.02 -22.10 -54.85
CA SER A 242 7.86 -23.15 -55.50
C SER A 242 9.03 -22.64 -56.37
N VAL A 243 10.26 -23.18 -56.31
CA VAL A 243 10.69 -24.54 -56.69
C VAL A 243 12.08 -24.88 -56.09
N ASN A 244 12.28 -26.18 -55.78
CA ASN A 244 13.45 -26.93 -55.29
C ASN A 244 14.72 -26.86 -56.20
N PRO A 245 15.76 -27.71 -56.02
CA PRO A 245 16.64 -27.94 -54.85
C PRO A 245 18.15 -27.79 -55.22
N ASP A 246 19.01 -27.77 -54.18
CA ASP A 246 20.41 -28.27 -54.00
C ASP A 246 21.31 -28.69 -55.20
N PRO A 247 22.66 -28.80 -55.08
CA PRO A 247 23.50 -28.82 -53.86
C PRO A 247 24.88 -28.09 -53.97
N SER A 248 25.64 -28.19 -52.87
CA SER A 248 27.10 -28.44 -52.85
C SER A 248 28.07 -27.26 -52.69
N SER A 249 29.01 -27.51 -51.76
CA SER A 249 30.36 -26.95 -51.62
C SER A 249 30.48 -25.50 -51.16
N ALA A 250 31.51 -25.08 -50.45
CA ALA A 250 32.55 -25.66 -49.61
C ALA A 250 33.38 -24.44 -49.19
N GLN A 251 33.93 -24.45 -47.97
CA GLN A 251 35.06 -23.61 -47.55
C GLN A 251 34.73 -22.09 -47.45
N SER A 252 35.11 -21.38 -46.40
CA SER A 252 36.40 -21.36 -45.71
C SER A 252 36.22 -20.82 -44.29
#